data_AF-M4BG88-F1
#
_entry.id   AF-M4BG88-F1
#
_cell.length_a   1.000
_cell.length_b   1.000
_cell.length_c   1.000
_cell.angle_alpha   90.00
_cell.angle_beta   90.00
_cell.angle_gamma   90.00
#
_symmetry.space_group_name_H-M   'P 1'
#
loop_
_entity.id
_entity.type
_entity.pdbx_description
1 polymer ?
#
loop_
_entity_poly.entity_id
_entity_poly.type
_entity_poly.pdbx_seq_one_letter_code
_entity_poly.pdbx_strand_id
1 'polypeptide(L)'
;MLGFQYVVAKSRELSSALDRELSAASNRSIPFRSVPTSSSVETALPNDAVAATEAPVASSLSVRHEGHTFLNSQHKRYAEAVRNHDQLLKQGQALDAVLSSTRVKLQTEAASEQYVTQNFHLVSKLRQQLAQVRTLVLKVVEEVDQVESLLVKQCEERAALQNAEVAFKQQQELECFEMSIAEESEGRRRELLERRRQKLASAFADDLKTYQTLVDHHKDAADASKRVLTDEEDNVTLDEVDLVVSADPEQLDAFYGSGSERDEEECLDPRCSTSLVLKELAEREKDEEETEAAKMKEMDVAHQEGAAASAVDVSAD
;
A
#
# COMPACT_ATOMS: atom_id res chain seq x y z
N MET A 1 -21.32 -10.31 -30.98
CA MET A 1 -20.87 -9.15 -30.18
C MET A 1 -21.23 -7.78 -30.78
N LEU A 2 -21.55 -7.66 -32.08
CA LEU A 2 -21.94 -6.37 -32.70
C LEU A 2 -23.20 -5.70 -32.08
N GLY A 3 -24.18 -6.49 -31.63
CA GLY A 3 -25.42 -5.96 -31.06
C GLY A 3 -25.22 -5.21 -29.73
N PHE A 4 -24.28 -5.65 -28.89
CA PHE A 4 -23.99 -4.98 -27.61
C PHE A 4 -23.25 -3.65 -27.81
N GLN A 5 -22.33 -3.58 -28.77
CA GLN A 5 -21.68 -2.31 -29.13
C GLN A 5 -22.66 -1.29 -29.71
N TYR A 6 -23.63 -1.73 -30.52
CA TYR A 6 -24.68 -0.84 -31.05
C TYR A 6 -25.59 -0.30 -29.94
N VAL A 7 -25.99 -1.14 -28.97
CA VAL A 7 -26.82 -0.70 -27.83
C VAL A 7 -26.06 0.27 -26.92
N VAL A 8 -24.77 0.02 -26.65
CA VAL A 8 -23.92 0.91 -25.84
C VAL A 8 -23.63 2.23 -26.57
N ALA A 9 -23.43 2.20 -27.88
CA ALA A 9 -23.25 3.43 -28.67
C ALA A 9 -24.53 4.27 -28.70
N LYS A 10 -25.68 3.66 -28.98
CA LYS A 10 -26.99 4.33 -28.95
C LYS A 10 -27.35 4.87 -27.56
N SER A 11 -27.06 4.15 -26.49
CA SER A 11 -27.35 4.64 -25.13
C SER A 11 -26.48 5.85 -24.78
N ARG A 12 -25.21 5.86 -25.19
CA ARG A 12 -24.31 7.01 -25.01
C ARG A 12 -24.74 8.22 -25.85
N GLU A 13 -25.22 8.02 -27.07
CA GLU A 13 -25.79 9.09 -27.91
C GLU A 13 -27.07 9.68 -27.29
N LEU A 14 -27.96 8.86 -26.75
CA LEU A 14 -29.19 9.32 -26.09
C LEU A 14 -28.89 10.06 -24.78
N SER A 15 -27.93 9.58 -23.97
CA SER A 15 -27.49 10.30 -22.77
C SER A 15 -26.83 11.64 -23.12
N SER A 16 -26.00 11.68 -24.17
CA SER A 16 -25.38 12.94 -24.62
C SER A 16 -26.41 13.92 -25.18
N ALA A 17 -27.46 13.46 -25.88
CA ALA A 17 -28.54 14.31 -26.36
C ALA A 17 -29.36 14.89 -25.19
N LEU A 18 -29.71 14.06 -24.20
CA LEU A 18 -30.38 14.50 -22.98
C LEU A 18 -29.55 15.52 -22.19
N ASP A 19 -28.25 15.31 -22.01
CA ASP A 19 -27.39 16.27 -21.32
C ASP A 19 -27.27 17.60 -22.09
N ARG A 20 -27.29 17.56 -23.43
CA ARG A 20 -27.27 18.76 -24.26
C ARG A 20 -28.60 19.51 -24.21
N GLU A 21 -29.73 18.80 -24.14
CA GLU A 21 -31.06 19.39 -23.99
C GLU A 21 -31.29 19.95 -22.58
N LEU A 22 -30.81 19.26 -21.54
CA LEU A 22 -30.83 19.76 -20.17
C LEU A 22 -29.89 20.96 -19.99
N SER A 23 -28.72 20.96 -20.65
CA SER A 23 -27.82 22.12 -20.67
C SER A 23 -28.39 23.30 -21.46
N ALA A 24 -29.20 23.05 -22.50
CA ALA A 24 -29.92 24.10 -23.22
C ALA A 24 -31.13 24.63 -22.42
N ALA A 25 -31.81 23.77 -21.66
CA ALA A 25 -32.94 24.14 -20.81
C ALA A 25 -32.51 24.87 -19.52
N SER A 26 -31.36 24.48 -18.94
CA SER A 26 -30.80 25.10 -17.73
C SER A 26 -30.32 26.54 -17.94
N ASN A 27 -30.03 26.93 -19.18
CA ASN A 27 -29.66 28.32 -19.53
C ASN A 27 -30.88 29.21 -19.84
N ARG A 28 -32.11 28.69 -19.66
CA ARG A 28 -33.37 29.41 -19.93
C ARG A 28 -34.20 29.63 -18.65
N SER A 29 -33.55 29.90 -17.52
CA SER A 29 -34.23 30.43 -16.33
C SER A 29 -34.42 31.95 -16.46
N ILE A 30 -35.48 32.36 -17.14
CA ILE A 30 -36.03 33.73 -17.03
C ILE A 30 -37.06 33.70 -15.89
N PRO A 31 -37.00 34.62 -14.91
CA PRO A 31 -37.90 34.59 -13.76
C PRO A 31 -39.32 34.95 -14.17
N PHE A 32 -40.29 34.19 -13.65
CA PHE A 32 -41.72 34.44 -13.76
C PHE A 32 -42.04 35.87 -13.28
N ARG A 33 -42.44 36.74 -14.21
CA ARG A 33 -43.12 38.01 -13.92
C ARG A 33 -44.54 37.93 -14.46
N SER A 34 -45.48 37.77 -13.55
CA SER A 34 -46.92 37.82 -13.79
C SER A 34 -47.34 39.24 -14.18
N VAL A 35 -48.03 39.41 -15.31
CA VAL A 35 -48.95 40.53 -15.58
C VAL A 35 -50.07 39.98 -16.51
N PRO A 36 -51.36 40.27 -16.23
CA PRO A 36 -52.51 39.71 -16.93
C PRO A 36 -52.74 40.42 -18.27
N THR A 37 -53.35 39.74 -19.24
CA THR A 37 -53.76 40.38 -20.50
C THR A 37 -55.13 39.91 -20.93
N SER A 38 -56.14 40.67 -20.51
CA SER A 38 -57.29 41.00 -21.34
C SER A 38 -56.83 42.03 -22.39
N SER A 39 -56.95 41.74 -23.68
CA SER A 39 -56.88 42.69 -24.81
C SER A 39 -57.20 41.88 -26.07
N SER A 40 -58.41 41.91 -26.64
CA SER A 40 -58.97 42.99 -27.46
C SER A 40 -57.95 43.60 -28.43
N VAL A 41 -57.99 43.14 -29.68
CA VAL A 41 -57.51 43.75 -30.93
C VAL A 41 -58.35 43.06 -32.01
N GLU A 42 -59.43 43.62 -32.58
CA GLU A 42 -59.58 44.88 -33.32
C GLU A 42 -58.50 45.06 -34.39
N THR A 43 -58.64 44.32 -35.48
CA THR A 43 -57.88 44.58 -36.71
C THR A 43 -58.70 45.50 -37.61
N ALA A 44 -58.35 46.78 -37.52
CA ALA A 44 -58.80 47.85 -38.38
C ALA A 44 -58.27 47.68 -39.81
N LEU A 45 -59.11 48.12 -40.77
CA LEU A 45 -58.73 48.49 -42.12
C LEU A 45 -57.58 49.50 -42.12
N PRO A 46 -56.76 49.52 -43.18
CA PRO A 46 -56.19 50.74 -43.71
C PRO A 46 -56.94 51.13 -45.00
N ASN A 47 -57.69 52.23 -44.90
CA ASN A 47 -57.99 53.09 -46.03
C ASN A 47 -56.68 53.73 -46.50
N ASP A 48 -56.32 53.53 -47.76
CA ASP A 48 -55.43 54.43 -48.48
C ASP A 48 -56.25 55.12 -49.58
N ALA A 49 -56.65 56.34 -49.27
CA ALA A 49 -57.33 57.25 -50.15
C ALA A 49 -56.52 58.54 -50.20
N VAL A 50 -55.65 58.68 -51.20
CA VAL A 50 -55.19 59.98 -51.70
C VAL A 50 -54.87 59.84 -53.19
N ALA A 51 -55.65 60.52 -54.03
CA ALA A 51 -55.18 61.50 -55.03
C ALA A 51 -56.23 61.65 -56.13
N ALA A 52 -57.06 62.68 -55.97
CA ALA A 52 -57.76 63.31 -57.09
C ALA A 52 -56.72 63.99 -57.98
N THR A 53 -56.77 63.79 -59.30
CA THR A 53 -56.74 64.89 -60.28
C THR A 53 -56.94 64.36 -61.71
N GLU A 54 -57.87 65.04 -62.40
CA GLU A 54 -57.88 65.32 -63.84
C GLU A 54 -58.26 64.20 -64.84
N ALA A 55 -59.48 64.35 -65.34
CA ALA A 55 -59.85 63.92 -66.67
C ALA A 55 -58.94 64.57 -67.73
N PRO A 56 -58.70 63.86 -68.84
CA PRO A 56 -58.69 64.52 -70.13
C PRO A 56 -59.74 63.92 -71.06
N VAL A 57 -60.54 64.83 -71.60
CA VAL A 57 -61.41 64.61 -72.75
C VAL A 57 -60.56 64.14 -73.94
N ALA A 58 -61.07 63.09 -74.56
CA ALA A 58 -60.74 62.50 -75.85
C ALA A 58 -59.73 63.25 -76.74
N SER A 59 -58.70 62.51 -77.16
CA SER A 59 -58.19 62.61 -78.54
C SER A 59 -58.13 61.22 -79.16
N SER A 60 -59.11 61.02 -80.02
CA SER A 60 -59.33 59.93 -80.95
C SER A 60 -58.10 59.65 -81.82
N LEU A 61 -57.60 58.41 -81.75
CA LEU A 61 -57.33 57.49 -82.87
C LEU A 61 -56.64 56.22 -82.32
N SER A 62 -57.30 55.50 -81.40
CA SER A 62 -56.89 54.12 -81.05
C SER A 62 -58.06 53.19 -81.34
N VAL A 63 -58.09 52.74 -82.59
CA VAL A 63 -59.07 51.80 -83.11
C VAL A 63 -58.98 50.49 -82.32
N ARG A 64 -60.01 50.18 -81.51
CA ARG A 64 -60.34 48.85 -80.94
C ARG A 64 -59.36 48.18 -79.94
N HIS A 65 -58.86 48.85 -78.90
CA HIS A 65 -57.97 48.20 -77.90
C HIS A 65 -58.57 47.96 -76.49
N GLU A 66 -59.65 48.63 -76.10
CA GLU A 66 -60.24 48.55 -74.74
C GLU A 66 -60.87 47.19 -74.42
N GLY A 67 -61.55 46.57 -75.40
CA GLY A 67 -62.08 45.21 -75.25
C GLY A 67 -60.96 44.18 -75.06
N HIS A 68 -59.81 44.38 -75.71
CA HIS A 68 -58.63 43.53 -75.56
C HIS A 68 -57.98 43.69 -74.17
N THR A 69 -57.90 44.90 -73.62
CA THR A 69 -57.35 45.11 -72.29
C THR A 69 -58.25 44.53 -71.20
N PHE A 70 -59.58 44.66 -71.33
CA PHE A 70 -60.54 44.00 -70.45
C PHE A 70 -60.41 42.48 -70.49
N LEU A 71 -60.45 41.86 -71.68
CA LEU A 71 -60.30 40.41 -71.83
C LEU A 71 -58.95 39.92 -71.31
N ASN A 72 -57.86 40.66 -71.54
CA ASN A 72 -56.54 40.33 -70.98
C ASN A 72 -56.54 40.42 -69.45
N SER A 73 -57.19 41.43 -68.86
CA SER A 73 -57.31 41.56 -67.41
C SER A 73 -58.15 40.42 -66.80
N GLN A 74 -59.23 40.03 -67.48
CA GLN A 74 -60.09 38.92 -67.06
C GLN A 74 -59.32 37.60 -67.16
N HIS A 75 -58.59 37.39 -68.25
CA HIS A 75 -57.73 36.22 -68.44
C HIS A 75 -56.62 36.15 -67.39
N LYS A 76 -55.99 37.28 -67.04
CA LYS A 76 -54.99 37.36 -65.95
C LYS A 76 -55.59 36.97 -64.61
N ARG A 77 -56.76 37.51 -64.25
CA ARG A 77 -57.45 37.16 -62.99
C ARG A 77 -57.85 35.69 -62.97
N TYR A 78 -58.33 35.15 -64.08
CA TYR A 78 -58.66 33.74 -64.18
C TYR A 78 -57.42 32.85 -64.03
N ALA A 79 -56.31 33.18 -64.71
CA ALA A 79 -55.05 32.47 -64.59
C ALA A 79 -54.48 32.55 -63.15
N GLU A 80 -54.62 33.70 -62.49
CA GLU A 80 -54.22 33.88 -61.09
C GLU A 80 -55.09 33.06 -60.13
N ALA A 81 -56.41 33.03 -60.33
CA ALA A 81 -57.32 32.19 -59.56
C ALA A 81 -57.00 30.70 -59.71
N VAL A 82 -56.71 30.25 -60.94
CA VAL A 82 -56.28 28.86 -61.21
C VAL A 82 -54.95 28.55 -60.52
N ARG A 83 -53.95 29.45 -60.59
CA ARG A 83 -52.67 29.27 -59.87
C ARG A 83 -52.86 29.20 -58.36
N ASN A 84 -53.70 30.05 -57.79
CA ASN A 84 -53.99 30.04 -56.36
C ASN A 84 -54.70 28.75 -55.94
N HIS A 85 -55.63 28.26 -56.77
CA HIS A 85 -56.28 26.97 -56.55
C HIS A 85 -55.27 25.81 -56.59
N ASP A 86 -54.39 25.77 -57.59
CA ASP A 86 -53.34 24.76 -57.71
C ASP A 86 -52.36 24.82 -56.53
N GLN A 87 -52.01 26.02 -56.07
CA GLN A 87 -51.18 26.21 -54.89
C GLN A 87 -51.86 25.69 -53.62
N LEU A 88 -53.15 25.98 -53.44
CA LEU A 88 -53.93 25.47 -52.32
C LEU A 88 -54.02 23.94 -52.34
N LEU A 89 -54.22 23.33 -53.51
CA LEU A 89 -54.21 21.87 -53.66
C LEU A 89 -52.85 21.27 -53.29
N LYS A 90 -51.75 21.86 -53.76
CA LYS A 90 -50.38 21.41 -53.40
C LYS A 90 -50.10 21.55 -51.91
N GLN A 91 -50.53 22.65 -51.29
CA GLN A 91 -50.38 22.86 -49.85
C GLN A 91 -51.23 21.86 -49.05
N GLY A 92 -52.46 21.58 -49.50
CA GLY A 92 -53.32 20.56 -48.90
C GLY A 92 -52.72 19.16 -48.97
N GLN A 93 -52.15 18.78 -50.12
CA GLN A 93 -51.43 17.51 -50.28
C GLN A 93 -50.17 17.43 -49.41
N ALA A 94 -49.41 18.52 -49.32
CA ALA A 94 -48.24 18.60 -48.46
C ALA A 94 -48.62 18.46 -46.97
N LEU A 95 -49.71 19.11 -46.55
CA LEU A 95 -50.23 18.98 -45.19
C LEU A 95 -50.68 17.55 -44.89
N ASP A 96 -51.40 16.91 -45.82
CA ASP A 96 -51.85 15.51 -45.65
C ASP A 96 -50.65 14.53 -45.59
N ALA A 97 -49.62 14.75 -46.41
CA ALA A 97 -48.37 14.00 -46.33
C ALA A 97 -47.66 14.18 -44.97
N VAL A 98 -47.64 15.40 -44.43
CA VAL A 98 -47.07 15.66 -43.10
C VAL A 98 -47.92 14.98 -42.01
N LEU A 99 -49.24 15.11 -42.05
CA LEU A 99 -50.15 14.52 -41.06
C LEU A 99 -50.12 12.99 -41.05
N SER A 100 -50.04 12.37 -42.23
CA SER A 100 -49.88 10.92 -42.34
C SER A 100 -48.52 10.47 -41.80
N SER A 101 -47.43 11.17 -42.13
CA SER A 101 -46.10 10.92 -41.55
C SER A 101 -46.08 11.05 -40.02
N THR A 102 -46.67 12.11 -39.45
CA THR A 102 -46.70 12.30 -38.00
C THR A 102 -47.55 11.24 -37.30
N ARG A 103 -48.68 10.81 -37.90
CA ARG A 103 -49.49 9.69 -37.39
C ARG A 103 -48.69 8.39 -37.36
N VAL A 104 -47.93 8.10 -38.41
CA VAL A 104 -47.06 6.89 -38.44
C VAL A 104 -46.01 6.96 -37.33
N LYS A 105 -45.33 8.10 -37.16
CA LYS A 105 -44.35 8.29 -36.08
C LYS A 105 -44.96 8.07 -34.70
N LEU A 106 -46.10 8.69 -34.42
CA LEU A 106 -46.82 8.52 -33.15
C LEU A 106 -47.19 7.05 -32.90
N GLN A 107 -47.64 6.34 -33.94
CA GLN A 107 -47.96 4.92 -33.83
C GLN A 107 -46.72 4.06 -33.55
N THR A 108 -45.57 4.38 -34.15
CA THR A 108 -44.32 3.69 -33.85
C THR A 108 -43.82 3.98 -32.43
N GLU A 109 -43.97 5.22 -31.94
CA GLU A 109 -43.62 5.58 -30.56
C GLU A 109 -44.51 4.85 -29.56
N ALA A 110 -45.83 4.85 -29.75
CA ALA A 110 -46.77 4.12 -28.90
C ALA A 110 -46.47 2.61 -28.87
N ALA A 111 -46.11 2.01 -30.02
CA ALA A 111 -45.70 0.61 -30.07
C ALA A 111 -44.40 0.35 -29.30
N SER A 112 -43.44 1.29 -29.35
CA SER A 112 -42.18 1.18 -28.60
C SER A 112 -42.39 1.32 -27.08
N GLU A 113 -43.28 2.21 -26.63
CA GLU A 113 -43.64 2.33 -25.22
C GLU A 113 -44.35 1.06 -24.71
N GLN A 114 -45.25 0.50 -25.51
CA GLN A 114 -45.90 -0.76 -25.21
C GLN A 114 -44.87 -1.91 -25.10
N TYR A 115 -43.85 -1.92 -25.97
CA TYR A 115 -42.77 -2.89 -25.87
C TYR A 115 -41.98 -2.74 -24.56
N VAL A 116 -41.62 -1.51 -24.17
CA VAL A 116 -40.88 -1.27 -22.92
C VAL A 116 -41.70 -1.70 -21.70
N THR A 117 -42.99 -1.37 -21.65
CA THR A 117 -43.86 -1.75 -20.53
C THR A 117 -44.03 -3.26 -20.44
N GLN A 118 -44.21 -3.96 -21.57
CA GLN A 118 -44.26 -5.42 -21.61
C GLN A 118 -42.97 -6.06 -21.12
N ASN A 119 -41.80 -5.51 -21.47
CA ASN A 119 -40.50 -6.07 -21.13
C ASN A 119 -39.92 -5.56 -19.80
N PHE A 120 -40.62 -4.67 -19.10
CA PHE A 120 -40.15 -4.10 -17.82
C PHE A 120 -39.85 -5.16 -16.76
N HIS A 121 -40.61 -6.27 -16.75
CA HIS A 121 -40.39 -7.39 -15.84
C HIS A 121 -39.02 -8.05 -16.04
N LEU A 122 -38.50 -8.14 -17.28
CA LEU A 122 -37.18 -8.69 -17.58
C LEU A 122 -36.07 -7.78 -17.03
N VAL A 123 -36.19 -6.48 -17.25
CA VAL A 123 -35.25 -5.48 -16.71
C VAL A 123 -35.26 -5.52 -15.18
N SER A 124 -36.44 -5.67 -14.58
CA SER A 124 -36.59 -5.80 -13.13
C SER A 124 -35.93 -7.09 -12.60
N LYS A 125 -36.11 -8.22 -13.30
CA LYS A 125 -35.45 -9.48 -12.98
C LYS A 125 -33.93 -9.37 -13.09
N LEU A 126 -33.41 -8.75 -14.16
CA LEU A 126 -31.97 -8.51 -14.32
C LEU A 126 -31.41 -7.63 -13.19
N ARG A 127 -32.14 -6.57 -12.80
CA ARG A 127 -31.74 -5.74 -11.65
C ARG A 127 -31.69 -6.53 -10.35
N GLN A 128 -32.68 -7.40 -10.11
CA GLN A 128 -32.70 -8.25 -8.93
C GLN A 128 -31.53 -9.26 -8.94
N GLN A 129 -31.26 -9.91 -10.08
CA GLN A 129 -30.13 -10.81 -10.23
C GLN A 129 -28.79 -10.10 -10.02
N LEU A 130 -28.64 -8.89 -10.57
CA LEU A 130 -27.43 -8.08 -10.38
C LEU A 130 -27.24 -7.66 -8.91
N ALA A 131 -28.33 -7.36 -8.21
CA ALA A 131 -28.28 -7.10 -6.77
C ALA A 131 -27.85 -8.36 -5.97
N GLN A 132 -28.36 -9.54 -6.33
CA GLN A 132 -27.96 -10.81 -5.71
C GLN A 132 -26.48 -11.14 -5.95
N VAL A 133 -26.00 -10.96 -7.19
CA VAL A 133 -24.58 -11.13 -7.53
C VAL A 133 -23.73 -10.15 -6.73
N ARG A 134 -24.14 -8.89 -6.60
CA ARG A 134 -23.43 -7.91 -5.76
C ARG A 134 -23.33 -8.37 -4.30
N THR A 135 -24.41 -8.89 -3.72
CA THR A 135 -24.38 -9.44 -2.36
C THR A 135 -23.43 -10.64 -2.24
N LEU A 136 -23.40 -11.53 -3.24
CA LEU A 136 -22.46 -12.66 -3.25
C LEU A 136 -21.01 -12.20 -3.34
N VAL A 137 -20.71 -11.21 -4.18
CA VAL A 137 -19.36 -10.64 -4.30
C VAL A 137 -18.91 -10.04 -2.97
N LEU A 138 -19.79 -9.33 -2.26
CA LEU A 138 -19.45 -8.80 -0.93
C LEU A 138 -19.13 -9.91 0.08
N LYS A 139 -19.88 -11.01 0.08
CA LYS A 139 -19.57 -12.18 0.93
C LYS A 139 -18.24 -12.83 0.58
N VAL A 140 -17.93 -12.94 -0.72
CA VAL A 140 -16.63 -13.49 -1.16
C VAL A 140 -15.49 -12.60 -0.68
N VAL A 141 -15.64 -11.28 -0.72
CA VAL A 141 -14.65 -10.35 -0.15
C VAL A 141 -14.48 -10.59 1.35
N GLU A 142 -15.57 -10.70 2.11
CA GLU A 142 -15.51 -11.02 3.55
C GLU A 142 -14.82 -12.36 3.84
N GLU A 143 -15.03 -13.38 3.00
CA GLU A 143 -14.36 -14.69 3.13
C GLU A 143 -12.87 -14.61 2.77
N VAL A 144 -12.49 -13.81 1.77
CA VAL A 144 -11.09 -13.56 1.41
C VAL A 144 -10.36 -12.86 2.56
N ASP A 145 -10.97 -11.83 3.17
CA ASP A 145 -10.39 -11.14 4.33
C ASP A 145 -10.18 -12.10 5.51
N GLN A 146 -11.12 -13.03 5.73
CA GLN A 146 -10.97 -14.08 6.75
C GLN A 146 -9.80 -15.02 6.44
N VAL A 147 -9.67 -15.48 5.19
CA VAL A 147 -8.56 -16.34 4.76
C VAL A 147 -7.22 -15.63 4.91
N GLU A 148 -7.12 -14.36 4.52
CA GLU A 148 -5.91 -13.55 4.71
C GLU A 148 -5.54 -13.47 6.19
N SER A 149 -6.50 -13.17 7.06
CA SER A 149 -6.25 -13.10 8.51
C SER A 149 -5.76 -14.43 9.10
N LEU A 150 -6.25 -15.56 8.58
CA LEU A 150 -5.80 -16.89 9.01
C LEU A 150 -4.40 -17.21 8.47
N LEU A 151 -4.10 -16.84 7.23
CA LEU A 151 -2.78 -17.02 6.64
C LEU A 151 -1.73 -16.20 7.38
N VAL A 152 -2.02 -14.94 7.71
CA VAL A 152 -1.13 -14.09 8.50
C VAL A 152 -0.83 -14.74 9.86
N LYS A 153 -1.87 -15.18 10.59
CA LYS A 153 -1.69 -15.86 11.88
C LYS A 153 -0.85 -17.14 11.77
N GLN A 154 -1.08 -17.95 10.73
CA GLN A 154 -0.29 -19.17 10.53
C GLN A 154 1.17 -18.86 10.16
N CYS A 155 1.43 -17.80 9.40
CA CYS A 155 2.79 -17.36 9.11
C CYS A 155 3.50 -16.86 10.37
N GLU A 156 2.83 -16.06 11.19
CA GLU A 156 3.33 -15.61 12.49
C GLU A 156 3.63 -16.79 13.44
N GLU A 157 2.71 -17.75 13.54
CA GLU A 157 2.89 -18.95 14.36
C GLU A 157 4.09 -19.77 13.88
N ARG A 158 4.23 -19.99 12.56
CA ARG A 158 5.39 -20.72 12.01
C ARG A 158 6.70 -19.99 12.23
N ALA A 159 6.72 -18.67 12.07
CA ALA A 159 7.90 -17.87 12.36
C ALA A 159 8.26 -17.95 13.85
N ALA A 160 7.28 -17.88 14.75
CA ALA A 160 7.50 -18.03 16.19
C ALA A 160 8.04 -19.43 16.54
N LEU A 161 7.51 -20.50 15.92
CA LEU A 161 8.01 -21.85 16.12
C LEU A 161 9.44 -22.03 15.62
N GLN A 162 9.77 -21.49 14.44
CA GLN A 162 11.14 -21.52 13.91
C GLN A 162 12.12 -20.75 14.80
N ASN A 163 11.71 -19.56 15.26
CA ASN A 163 12.52 -18.77 16.20
C ASN A 163 12.73 -19.51 17.52
N ALA A 164 11.69 -20.17 18.04
CA ALA A 164 11.79 -20.99 19.24
C ALA A 164 12.71 -22.20 19.05
N GLU A 165 12.67 -22.85 17.88
CA GLU A 165 13.55 -23.97 17.55
C GLU A 165 15.03 -23.54 17.46
N VAL A 166 15.30 -22.39 16.85
CA VAL A 166 16.65 -21.83 16.79
C VAL A 166 17.15 -21.44 18.18
N ALA A 167 16.31 -20.79 18.99
CA ALA A 167 16.65 -20.44 20.36
C ALA A 167 16.93 -21.70 21.21
N PHE A 168 16.13 -22.76 21.03
CA PHE A 168 16.35 -24.05 21.70
C PHE A 168 17.70 -24.68 21.31
N LYS A 169 18.05 -24.68 20.02
CA LYS A 169 19.34 -25.19 19.55
C LYS A 169 20.51 -24.39 20.09
N GLN A 170 20.42 -23.06 20.08
CA GLN A 170 21.44 -22.19 20.66
C GLN A 170 21.62 -22.45 22.16
N GLN A 171 20.52 -22.61 22.89
CA GLN A 171 20.56 -22.94 24.31
C GLN A 171 21.23 -24.31 24.54
N GLN A 172 20.90 -25.32 23.74
CA GLN A 172 21.53 -26.64 23.84
C GLN A 172 23.04 -26.58 23.55
N GLU A 173 23.45 -25.81 22.54
CA GLU A 173 24.87 -25.60 22.23
C GLU A 173 25.60 -24.93 23.39
N LEU A 174 25.00 -23.89 24.00
CA LEU A 174 25.53 -23.23 25.18
C LEU A 174 25.69 -24.19 26.36
N GLU A 175 24.69 -25.02 26.63
CA GLU A 175 24.77 -26.05 27.69
C GLU A 175 25.92 -27.04 27.43
N CYS A 176 26.13 -27.46 26.19
CA CYS A 176 27.27 -28.31 25.83
C CYS A 176 28.62 -27.58 26.04
N PHE A 177 28.71 -26.31 25.70
CA PHE A 177 29.92 -25.51 25.95
C PHE A 177 30.18 -25.33 27.44
N GLU A 178 29.16 -25.04 28.24
CA GLU A 178 29.26 -24.93 29.70
C GLU A 178 29.76 -26.23 30.33
N MET A 179 29.21 -27.38 29.92
CA MET A 179 29.69 -28.69 30.37
C MET A 179 31.16 -28.93 29.99
N SER A 180 31.54 -28.63 28.75
CA SER A 180 32.93 -28.78 28.30
C SER A 180 33.90 -27.88 29.08
N ILE A 181 33.49 -26.64 29.36
CA ILE A 181 34.30 -25.69 30.16
C ILE A 181 34.42 -26.18 31.60
N ALA A 182 33.33 -26.69 32.19
CA ALA A 182 33.34 -27.26 33.52
C ALA A 182 34.30 -28.45 33.60
N GLU A 183 34.23 -29.39 32.66
CA GLU A 183 35.12 -30.55 32.59
C GLU A 183 36.60 -30.13 32.40
N GLU A 184 36.88 -29.17 31.53
CA GLU A 184 38.24 -28.66 31.30
C GLU A 184 38.79 -27.97 32.56
N SER A 185 37.98 -27.14 33.23
CA SER A 185 38.37 -26.44 34.45
C SER A 185 38.64 -27.42 35.59
N GLU A 186 37.80 -28.44 35.77
CA GLU A 186 38.01 -29.51 36.73
C GLU A 186 39.25 -30.35 36.37
N GLY A 187 39.46 -30.65 35.09
CA GLY A 187 40.64 -31.34 34.57
C GLY A 187 41.93 -30.60 34.93
N ARG A 188 42.00 -29.30 34.60
CA ARG A 188 43.12 -28.42 34.98
C ARG A 188 43.35 -28.40 36.49
N ARG A 189 42.28 -28.36 37.28
CA ARG A 189 42.36 -28.42 38.75
C ARG A 189 42.93 -29.77 39.24
N ARG A 190 42.47 -30.89 38.68
CA ARG A 190 42.98 -32.24 39.00
C ARG A 190 44.46 -32.35 38.68
N GLU A 191 44.89 -31.90 37.49
CA GLU A 191 46.31 -31.90 37.11
C GLU A 191 47.18 -31.08 38.06
N LEU A 192 46.71 -29.92 38.49
CA LEU A 192 47.44 -29.06 39.42
C LEU A 192 47.65 -29.78 40.75
N LEU A 193 46.60 -30.40 41.29
CA LEU A 193 46.68 -31.19 42.52
C LEU A 193 47.59 -32.41 42.36
N GLU A 194 47.58 -33.08 41.20
CA GLU A 194 48.47 -34.20 40.92
C GLU A 194 49.93 -33.78 40.83
N ARG A 195 50.25 -32.66 40.16
CA ARG A 195 51.60 -32.09 40.15
C ARG A 195 52.07 -31.72 41.56
N ARG A 196 51.20 -31.16 42.40
CA ARG A 196 51.51 -30.88 43.82
C ARG A 196 51.79 -32.18 44.59
N ARG A 197 50.97 -33.21 44.42
CA ARG A 197 51.19 -34.52 45.03
C ARG A 197 52.52 -35.15 44.60
N GLN A 198 52.86 -35.07 43.31
CA GLN A 198 54.13 -35.57 42.78
C GLN A 198 55.32 -34.81 43.38
N LYS A 199 55.25 -33.48 43.46
CA LYS A 199 56.29 -32.65 44.11
C LYS A 199 56.48 -32.98 45.59
N LEU A 200 55.39 -33.19 46.32
CA LEU A 200 55.46 -33.62 47.72
C LEU A 200 56.08 -35.02 47.82
N ALA A 201 55.71 -35.95 46.94
CA ALA A 201 56.29 -37.29 46.92
C ALA A 201 57.79 -37.28 46.59
N SER A 202 58.24 -36.43 45.66
CA SER A 202 59.67 -36.27 45.37
C SER A 202 60.42 -35.64 46.54
N ALA A 203 59.84 -34.61 47.19
CA ALA A 203 60.42 -34.00 48.38
C ALA A 203 60.56 -35.02 49.52
N PHE A 204 59.53 -35.82 49.81
CA PHE A 204 59.62 -36.90 50.80
C PHE A 204 60.67 -37.96 50.42
N ALA A 205 60.80 -38.31 49.14
CA ALA A 205 61.82 -39.25 48.70
C ALA A 205 63.23 -38.69 48.89
N ASP A 206 63.43 -37.39 48.65
CA ASP A 206 64.72 -36.72 48.83
C ASP A 206 65.04 -36.50 50.31
N ASP A 207 64.05 -36.18 51.15
CA ASP A 207 64.19 -36.15 52.61
C ASP A 207 64.55 -37.54 53.14
N LEU A 208 63.86 -38.60 52.71
CA LEU A 208 64.18 -39.97 53.09
C LEU A 208 65.60 -40.37 52.69
N LYS A 209 66.05 -40.00 51.48
CA LYS A 209 67.46 -40.19 51.08
C LYS A 209 68.40 -39.40 51.98
N THR A 210 68.06 -38.17 52.33
CA THR A 210 68.89 -37.33 53.20
C THR A 210 69.01 -37.95 54.59
N TYR A 211 67.89 -38.39 55.18
CA TYR A 211 67.91 -39.13 56.44
C TYR A 211 68.68 -40.44 56.33
N GLN A 212 68.54 -41.18 55.22
CA GLN A 212 69.31 -42.38 54.99
C GLN A 212 70.81 -42.08 54.90
N THR A 213 71.23 -41.02 54.19
CA THR A 213 72.63 -40.59 54.16
C THR A 213 73.13 -40.15 55.52
N LEU A 214 72.31 -39.47 56.33
CA LEU A 214 72.67 -39.12 57.71
C LEU A 214 72.80 -40.37 58.57
N VAL A 215 71.92 -41.35 58.43
CA VAL A 215 72.01 -42.64 59.14
C VAL A 215 73.26 -43.40 58.71
N ASP A 216 73.56 -43.45 57.41
CA ASP A 216 74.77 -44.08 56.88
C ASP A 216 76.03 -43.33 57.35
N HIS A 217 76.01 -41.99 57.34
CA HIS A 217 77.07 -41.16 57.91
C HIS A 217 77.19 -41.31 59.42
N HIS A 218 76.11 -41.50 60.16
CA HIS A 218 76.14 -41.77 61.60
C HIS A 218 76.56 -43.21 61.90
N LYS A 219 76.35 -44.15 60.98
CA LYS A 219 76.87 -45.52 61.07
C LYS A 219 78.37 -45.55 60.75
N ASP A 220 78.79 -44.85 59.70
CA ASP A 220 80.20 -44.65 59.35
C ASP A 220 80.92 -43.77 60.39
N ALA A 221 80.24 -42.79 60.98
CA ALA A 221 80.73 -42.02 62.12
C ALA A 221 80.62 -42.81 63.42
N ALA A 222 79.73 -43.78 63.59
CA ALA A 222 79.77 -44.69 64.74
C ALA A 222 80.90 -45.72 64.57
N ASP A 223 81.23 -46.13 63.35
CA ASP A 223 82.37 -47.00 63.03
C ASP A 223 83.71 -46.23 63.05
N ALA A 224 83.71 -44.92 62.76
CA ALA A 224 84.85 -44.01 62.93
C ALA A 224 84.99 -43.49 64.37
N SER A 225 83.90 -43.20 65.08
CA SER A 225 83.87 -42.85 66.52
C SER A 225 84.02 -44.08 67.42
N LYS A 226 83.90 -45.31 66.90
CA LYS A 226 84.47 -46.50 67.58
C LYS A 226 86.00 -46.50 67.61
N ARG A 227 86.65 -45.60 66.87
CA ARG A 227 88.08 -45.28 67.01
C ARG A 227 88.36 -43.94 67.71
N VAL A 228 87.34 -43.14 68.00
CA VAL A 228 87.44 -41.87 68.74
C VAL A 228 86.22 -41.75 69.65
N LEU A 229 86.18 -42.57 70.70
CA LEU A 229 85.36 -42.29 71.87
C LEU A 229 86.18 -41.39 72.77
N THR A 230 85.74 -40.13 72.91
CA THR A 230 85.45 -39.47 74.19
C THR A 230 85.02 -38.04 73.92
N ASP A 231 83.76 -37.75 74.24
CA ASP A 231 83.32 -36.61 75.07
C ASP A 231 82.07 -35.87 74.56
N GLU A 232 81.04 -36.01 75.41
CA GLU A 232 80.08 -35.01 75.88
C GLU A 232 79.21 -34.33 74.81
N GLU A 233 77.95 -34.76 74.67
CA GLU A 233 76.81 -34.33 75.50
C GLU A 233 76.64 -32.81 75.53
N ASP A 234 75.66 -32.32 74.76
CA ASP A 234 74.82 -31.20 75.17
C ASP A 234 73.45 -31.34 74.50
N ASN A 235 72.57 -32.06 75.20
CA ASN A 235 71.15 -32.12 74.91
C ASN A 235 70.50 -30.79 75.34
N VAL A 236 70.31 -29.86 74.41
CA VAL A 236 69.41 -28.72 74.63
C VAL A 236 67.99 -29.20 74.30
N THR A 237 67.24 -29.56 75.34
CA THR A 237 65.80 -29.89 75.27
C THR A 237 65.02 -28.65 74.80
N LEU A 238 64.26 -28.78 73.72
CA LEU A 238 63.38 -27.75 73.14
C LEU A 238 62.10 -27.49 73.97
N ASP A 239 62.09 -27.87 75.25
CA ASP A 239 60.89 -27.88 76.11
C ASP A 239 60.49 -26.51 76.67
N GLU A 240 61.15 -25.41 76.28
CA GLU A 240 60.86 -24.06 76.80
C GLU A 240 60.47 -23.01 75.74
N VAL A 241 60.11 -23.42 74.52
CA VAL A 241 59.49 -22.49 73.54
C VAL A 241 58.04 -22.87 73.32
N ASP A 242 57.18 -22.41 74.21
CA ASP A 242 55.73 -22.42 74.00
C ASP A 242 55.39 -21.32 72.97
N LEU A 243 55.45 -21.68 71.69
CA LEU A 243 55.11 -20.78 70.58
C LEU A 243 53.58 -20.65 70.50
N VAL A 244 53.01 -19.82 71.37
CA VAL A 244 51.61 -19.44 71.27
C VAL A 244 51.43 -18.53 70.05
N VAL A 245 51.17 -19.14 68.89
CA VAL A 245 50.67 -18.44 67.71
C VAL A 245 49.17 -18.22 67.92
N SER A 246 48.83 -17.20 68.69
CA SER A 246 47.50 -16.61 68.63
C SER A 246 47.40 -15.89 67.30
N ALA A 247 46.82 -16.54 66.29
CA ALA A 247 46.45 -15.87 65.06
C ALA A 247 45.44 -14.77 65.40
N ASP A 248 45.79 -13.51 65.11
CA ASP A 248 44.91 -12.38 65.34
C ASP A 248 43.64 -12.58 64.50
N PRO A 249 42.44 -12.54 65.10
CA PRO A 249 41.18 -12.78 64.38
C PRO A 249 40.97 -11.77 63.25
N GLU A 250 41.44 -10.53 63.41
CA GLU A 250 41.40 -9.50 62.37
C GLU A 250 42.30 -9.84 61.17
N GLN A 251 43.41 -10.56 61.40
CA GLN A 251 44.34 -10.96 60.34
C GLN A 251 43.83 -12.18 59.56
N LEU A 252 43.11 -13.08 60.23
CA LEU A 252 42.34 -14.16 59.60
C LEU A 252 41.17 -13.61 58.78
N ASP A 253 40.41 -12.64 59.31
CA ASP A 253 39.33 -11.98 58.57
C ASP A 253 39.87 -11.19 57.37
N ALA A 254 41.02 -10.53 57.49
CA ALA A 254 41.65 -9.88 56.33
C ALA A 254 42.11 -10.90 55.27
N PHE A 255 42.60 -12.08 55.67
CA PHE A 255 43.04 -13.12 54.74
C PHE A 255 41.87 -13.80 54.03
N TYR A 256 40.75 -14.05 54.72
CA TYR A 256 39.54 -14.64 54.12
C TYR A 256 38.63 -13.62 53.42
N GLY A 257 38.59 -12.37 53.88
CA GLY A 257 37.82 -11.28 53.25
C GLY A 257 38.49 -10.67 52.02
N SER A 258 39.83 -10.71 51.93
CA SER A 258 40.54 -10.23 50.73
C SER A 258 40.46 -11.20 49.54
N GLY A 259 39.84 -12.37 49.72
CA GLY A 259 39.64 -13.37 48.67
C GLY A 259 38.24 -13.41 48.07
N SER A 260 37.27 -12.64 48.57
CA SER A 260 35.85 -12.83 48.18
C SER A 260 35.10 -11.61 47.63
N GLU A 261 35.68 -10.40 47.55
CA GLU A 261 34.91 -9.21 47.11
C GLU A 261 35.74 -8.22 46.27
N ARG A 262 36.37 -8.68 45.19
CA ARG A 262 36.91 -7.74 44.17
C ARG A 262 36.66 -8.10 42.72
N ASP A 263 35.83 -9.10 42.43
CA ASP A 263 35.42 -9.41 41.06
C ASP A 263 33.88 -9.43 40.88
N GLU A 264 33.07 -9.10 41.90
CA GLU A 264 31.60 -9.18 41.79
C GLU A 264 30.81 -7.89 42.09
N GLU A 265 31.44 -6.76 42.44
CA GLU A 265 30.71 -5.54 42.85
C GLU A 265 31.02 -4.25 42.06
N GLU A 266 31.49 -4.36 40.82
CA GLU A 266 31.62 -3.19 39.93
C GLU A 266 30.99 -3.46 38.55
N CYS A 267 29.72 -3.85 38.51
CA CYS A 267 28.86 -3.77 37.32
C CYS A 267 27.36 -3.78 37.68
N LEU A 268 26.93 -2.86 38.55
CA LEU A 268 25.52 -2.52 38.71
C LEU A 268 25.26 -1.09 38.22
N ASP A 269 25.34 -0.92 36.89
CA ASP A 269 24.68 0.18 36.19
C ASP A 269 23.86 -0.41 35.02
N PRO A 270 22.51 -0.45 35.09
CA PRO A 270 21.66 -1.03 34.05
C PRO A 270 21.45 -0.07 32.87
N ARG A 271 22.48 0.70 32.48
CA ARG A 271 22.39 1.71 31.42
C ARG A 271 23.47 1.67 30.34
N CYS A 272 24.37 0.69 30.33
CA CYS A 272 25.51 0.72 29.40
C CYS A 272 25.58 -0.35 28.30
N SER A 273 24.63 -1.28 28.18
CA SER A 273 24.71 -2.33 27.12
C SER A 273 23.74 -2.14 25.95
N THR A 274 22.79 -1.20 26.02
CA THR A 274 21.85 -0.94 24.92
C THR A 274 22.31 0.17 23.96
N SER A 275 23.31 0.97 24.34
CA SER A 275 23.76 2.14 23.57
C SER A 275 24.59 1.79 22.32
N LEU A 276 25.40 0.74 22.37
CA LEU A 276 26.25 0.34 21.22
C LEU A 276 25.45 -0.41 20.15
N VAL A 277 24.53 -1.30 20.55
CA VAL A 277 23.68 -2.04 19.60
C VAL A 277 22.65 -1.13 18.94
N LEU A 278 22.11 -0.13 19.66
CA LEU A 278 21.22 0.88 19.06
C LEU A 278 21.95 1.89 18.17
N LYS A 279 23.24 2.17 18.40
CA LYS A 279 24.04 3.00 17.48
C LYS A 279 24.43 2.27 16.21
N GLU A 280 24.81 1.00 16.28
CA GLU A 280 25.10 0.21 15.07
C GLU A 280 23.84 -0.06 14.24
N LEU A 281 22.66 -0.23 14.85
CA LEU A 281 21.39 -0.33 14.11
C LEU A 281 20.93 1.00 13.52
N ALA A 282 21.11 2.12 14.23
CA ALA A 282 20.74 3.44 13.71
C ALA A 282 21.69 3.97 12.62
N GLU A 283 22.96 3.55 12.60
CA GLU A 283 23.88 3.82 11.49
C GLU A 283 23.56 2.93 10.28
N ARG A 284 23.13 1.68 10.49
CA ARG A 284 22.71 0.77 9.41
C ARG A 284 21.40 1.18 8.74
N GLU A 285 20.44 1.72 9.49
CA GLU A 285 19.18 2.25 8.92
C GLU A 285 19.41 3.55 8.10
N LYS A 286 20.40 4.37 8.46
CA LYS A 286 20.76 5.57 7.68
C LYS A 286 21.43 5.24 6.36
N ASP A 287 22.27 4.21 6.33
CA ASP A 287 22.95 3.76 5.11
C ASP A 287 21.97 3.04 4.15
N GLU A 288 20.93 2.39 4.67
CA GLU A 288 19.86 1.78 3.86
C GLU A 288 18.89 2.82 3.28
N GLU A 289 18.56 3.91 4.01
CA GLU A 289 17.76 5.02 3.45
C GLU A 289 18.50 5.83 2.38
N GLU A 290 19.81 6.08 2.52
CA GLU A 290 20.58 6.79 1.48
C GLU A 290 20.76 5.95 0.21
N THR A 291 20.84 4.62 0.32
CA THR A 291 20.98 3.73 -0.83
C THR A 291 19.67 3.53 -1.59
N GLU A 292 18.51 3.48 -0.92
CA GLU A 292 17.19 3.45 -1.57
C GLU A 292 16.83 4.81 -2.21
N ALA A 293 17.19 5.93 -1.58
CA ALA A 293 16.99 7.27 -2.15
C ALA A 293 17.87 7.53 -3.40
N ALA A 294 19.08 6.97 -3.44
CA ALA A 294 19.94 7.00 -4.63
C ALA A 294 19.38 6.14 -5.77
N LYS A 295 18.83 4.96 -5.45
CA LYS A 295 18.21 4.03 -6.41
C LYS A 295 16.94 4.61 -7.04
N MET A 296 16.08 5.29 -6.26
CA MET A 296 14.90 5.95 -6.81
C MET A 296 15.26 7.13 -7.71
N LYS A 297 16.31 7.89 -7.40
CA LYS A 297 16.80 8.96 -8.29
C LYS A 297 17.39 8.44 -9.60
N GLU A 298 18.06 7.29 -9.58
CA GLU A 298 18.61 6.68 -10.80
C GLU A 298 17.51 6.10 -11.70
N MET A 299 16.42 5.58 -11.11
CA MET A 299 15.26 5.07 -11.85
C MET A 299 14.42 6.18 -12.50
N ASP A 300 14.32 7.36 -11.87
CA ASP A 300 13.63 8.53 -12.44
C ASP A 300 14.40 9.17 -13.62
N VAL A 301 15.74 9.10 -13.63
CA VAL A 301 16.55 9.57 -14.77
C VAL A 301 16.42 8.64 -15.98
N ALA A 302 16.32 7.33 -15.76
CA ALA A 302 16.09 6.35 -16.83
C ALA A 302 14.71 6.48 -17.51
N HIS A 303 13.70 7.01 -16.82
CA HIS A 303 12.38 7.26 -17.41
C HIS A 303 12.26 8.59 -18.17
N GLN A 304 13.20 9.53 -18.00
CA GLN A 304 13.24 10.76 -18.80
C GLN A 304 14.01 10.62 -20.12
N GLU A 305 15.00 9.74 -20.22
CA GLU A 305 15.71 9.51 -21.50
C GLU A 305 14.94 8.59 -22.49
N GLY A 306 13.99 7.78 -22.01
CA GLY A 306 13.16 6.92 -22.86
C GLY A 306 12.02 7.63 -23.61
N ALA A 307 11.64 8.84 -23.19
CA ALA A 307 10.51 9.58 -23.79
C ALA A 307 10.90 10.45 -25.01
N ALA A 308 12.20 10.67 -25.25
CA ALA A 308 12.68 11.48 -26.37
C ALA A 308 12.93 10.68 -27.67
N ALA A 309 12.92 9.34 -27.61
CA ALA A 309 13.26 8.47 -28.75
C ALA A 309 12.05 7.87 -29.50
N SER A 310 10.80 8.10 -29.06
CA SER A 310 9.60 7.47 -29.63
C SER A 310 8.78 8.38 -30.57
N ALA A 311 9.30 9.54 -30.98
CA ALA A 311 8.57 10.51 -31.82
C ALA A 311 9.14 10.67 -33.24
N VAL A 312 9.96 9.73 -33.71
CA VAL A 312 10.38 9.68 -35.11
C VAL A 312 10.02 8.30 -35.66
N ASP A 313 9.34 8.31 -36.80
CA ASP A 313 9.17 7.18 -37.72
C ASP A 313 7.83 6.41 -37.67
N VAL A 314 6.75 7.05 -38.12
CA VAL A 314 5.72 6.41 -38.99
C VAL A 314 5.14 7.46 -39.95
N SER A 315 5.82 7.68 -41.08
CA SER A 315 5.25 8.28 -42.29
C SER A 315 6.10 7.88 -43.50
N ALA A 316 5.91 6.65 -43.97
CA ALA A 316 6.15 6.26 -45.36
C ALA A 316 5.53 4.87 -45.62
N ASP A 317 4.84 4.79 -46.77
CA ASP A 317 4.20 3.66 -47.45
C ASP A 317 2.83 3.15 -46.95
#